data_AF-A0A963IMK6-F1
#
_entry.id   AF-A0A963IMK6-F1
#
_cell.length_a   1.000
_cell.length_b   1.000
_cell.length_c   1.000
_cell.angle_alpha   90.00
_cell.angle_beta   90.00
_cell.angle_gamma   90.00
#
_symmetry.space_group_name_H-M   'P 1'
#
loop_
_entity.id
_entity.type
_entity.pdbx_description
1 polymer ?
#
loop_
_entity_poly.entity_id
_entity_poly.type
_entity_poly.pdbx_seq_one_letter_code
_entity_poly.pdbx_strand_id
1 'polypeptide(L)'
;MNANEKFIAADAHVDQAAVKPLPNSRKIYVTGSRADLRVPMREISQSDTDTAFGGEKNPPIFVYDCSGPYSDPQANIDIRQGLPALRAKWIAERGDSEPLPGLSSDFGRVRAADAALDELRFPGLQRRPLRARSGANVSQMHYARRGIVTPEMEYVAIRENNNRRAYVDQLQASGPQGERFAEILCRQHPGNSFGASIPEEITPEFVRSEVARGRA
;
A
#
# COMPACT_ATOMS: atom_id res chain seq x y z
N MET A 1 -22.75 -15.84 -32.51
CA MET A 1 -21.33 -15.62 -32.85
C MET A 1 -20.79 -14.59 -31.88
N ASN A 2 -20.12 -15.02 -30.81
CA ASN A 2 -19.38 -14.11 -29.94
C ASN A 2 -18.03 -13.89 -30.61
N ALA A 3 -17.95 -12.95 -31.55
CA ALA A 3 -16.65 -12.43 -31.94
C ALA A 3 -16.09 -11.73 -30.70
N ASN A 4 -15.02 -12.29 -30.10
CA ASN A 4 -14.29 -11.57 -29.08
C ASN A 4 -13.81 -10.27 -29.73
N GLU A 5 -14.31 -9.14 -29.26
CA GLU A 5 -13.84 -7.83 -29.70
C GLU A 5 -12.33 -7.79 -29.57
N LYS A 6 -11.66 -7.35 -30.65
CA LYS A 6 -10.20 -7.23 -30.67
C LYS A 6 -9.81 -6.14 -29.66
N PHE A 7 -9.08 -6.50 -28.61
CA PHE A 7 -8.57 -5.52 -27.65
C PHE A 7 -7.57 -4.58 -28.34
N ILE A 8 -7.76 -3.27 -28.17
CA ILE A 8 -6.85 -2.22 -28.66
C ILE A 8 -6.42 -1.39 -27.45
N ALA A 9 -5.11 -1.27 -27.22
CA ALA A 9 -4.58 -0.55 -26.06
C ALA A 9 -4.98 0.93 -26.03
N ALA A 10 -5.25 1.55 -27.19
CA ALA A 10 -5.69 2.93 -27.30
C ALA A 10 -7.04 3.19 -26.62
N ASP A 11 -7.98 2.25 -26.71
CA ASP A 11 -9.34 2.35 -26.20
C ASP A 11 -9.50 1.73 -24.79
N ALA A 12 -8.38 1.25 -24.22
CA ALA A 12 -8.36 0.62 -22.92
C ALA A 12 -8.71 1.63 -21.83
N HIS A 13 -9.80 1.36 -21.12
CA HIS A 13 -10.27 2.12 -19.97
C HIS A 13 -10.55 1.17 -18.81
N VAL A 14 -10.52 1.70 -17.60
CA VAL A 14 -10.88 0.93 -16.40
C VAL A 14 -12.39 0.79 -16.31
N ASP A 15 -12.86 -0.37 -15.82
CA ASP A 15 -14.26 -0.56 -15.46
C ASP A 15 -14.65 0.45 -14.37
N GLN A 16 -15.72 1.20 -14.60
CA GLN A 16 -16.25 2.19 -13.65
C GLN A 16 -16.63 1.55 -12.32
N ALA A 17 -17.07 0.30 -12.32
CA ALA A 17 -17.35 -0.44 -11.09
C ALA A 17 -16.08 -0.68 -10.25
N ALA A 18 -14.91 -0.83 -10.90
CA ALA A 18 -13.64 -1.07 -10.23
C ALA A 18 -13.02 0.20 -9.60
N VAL A 19 -13.48 1.39 -9.99
CA VAL A 19 -13.03 2.68 -9.44
C VAL A 19 -14.08 3.39 -8.58
N LYS A 20 -15.27 2.79 -8.41
CA LYS A 20 -16.31 3.35 -7.55
C LYS A 20 -15.85 3.28 -6.08
N PRO A 21 -15.94 4.39 -5.31
CA PRO A 21 -15.67 4.36 -3.88
C PRO A 21 -16.56 3.33 -3.17
N LEU A 22 -15.96 2.61 -2.22
CA LEU A 22 -16.69 1.66 -1.39
C LEU A 22 -17.68 2.43 -0.49
N PRO A 23 -18.97 2.01 -0.43
CA PRO A 23 -19.99 2.72 0.34
C PRO A 23 -19.57 3.02 1.78
N ASN A 24 -19.97 4.20 2.29
CA ASN A 24 -19.69 4.66 3.65
C ASN A 24 -18.21 4.61 4.06
N SER A 25 -17.30 4.69 3.08
CA SER A 25 -15.88 4.67 3.37
C SER A 25 -15.08 5.53 2.41
N ARG A 26 -13.91 5.97 2.85
CA ARG A 26 -12.98 6.76 2.04
C ARG A 26 -11.57 6.25 2.18
N LYS A 27 -10.78 6.40 1.12
CA LYS A 27 -9.33 6.24 1.16
C LYS A 27 -8.75 7.34 2.03
N ILE A 28 -7.89 6.97 2.97
CA ILE A 28 -7.05 7.89 3.72
C ILE A 28 -5.58 7.48 3.56
N TYR A 29 -4.68 8.39 3.91
CA TYR A 29 -3.24 8.12 3.87
C TYR A 29 -2.59 8.58 5.16
N VAL A 30 -1.83 7.69 5.78
CA VAL A 30 -0.94 8.04 6.90
C VAL A 30 0.44 8.35 6.33
N THR A 31 0.91 9.57 6.57
CA THR A 31 2.25 9.99 6.14
C THR A 31 3.28 9.50 7.15
N GLY A 32 4.34 8.84 6.68
CA GLY A 32 5.46 8.43 7.51
C GLY A 32 6.48 9.54 7.74
N SER A 33 7.73 9.16 7.96
CA SER A 33 8.88 10.04 8.21
C SER A 33 9.18 11.02 7.06
N ARG A 34 8.63 10.77 5.87
CA ARG A 34 8.83 11.56 4.65
C ARG A 34 7.51 11.77 3.90
N ALA A 35 7.38 12.92 3.25
CA ALA A 35 6.13 13.35 2.60
C ALA A 35 5.66 12.43 1.46
N ASP A 36 6.58 11.73 0.79
CA ASP A 36 6.29 10.77 -0.27
C ASP A 36 6.00 9.35 0.24
N LEU A 37 6.17 9.07 1.54
CA LEU A 37 5.78 7.80 2.17
C LEU A 37 4.36 7.97 2.73
N ARG A 38 3.37 7.71 1.86
CA ARG A 38 1.95 7.75 2.19
C ARG A 38 1.36 6.36 2.17
N VAL A 39 0.97 5.87 3.34
CA VAL A 39 0.43 4.50 3.52
C VAL A 39 -1.09 4.54 3.45
N PRO A 40 -1.71 3.87 2.45
CA PRO A 40 -3.14 3.88 2.26
C PRO A 40 -3.83 3.01 3.32
N MET A 41 -4.94 3.52 3.82
CA MET A 41 -5.91 2.81 4.65
C MET A 41 -7.30 3.20 4.19
N ARG A 42 -8.32 2.52 4.71
CA ARG A 42 -9.71 2.88 4.48
C ARG A 42 -10.37 3.23 5.79
N GLU A 43 -10.97 4.41 5.82
CA GLU A 43 -11.78 4.89 6.94
C GLU A 43 -13.25 4.59 6.64
N ILE A 44 -13.94 3.90 7.54
CA ILE A 44 -15.35 3.55 7.44
C ILE A 44 -16.14 4.39 8.44
N SER A 45 -17.09 5.16 7.95
CA SER A 45 -18.03 5.92 8.78
C SER A 45 -19.10 4.98 9.34
N GLN A 46 -19.40 5.16 10.62
CA GLN A 46 -20.47 4.44 11.31
C GLN A 46 -21.69 5.37 11.46
N SER A 47 -22.89 4.79 11.44
CA SER A 47 -24.10 5.53 11.81
C SER A 47 -24.07 5.86 13.31
N ASP A 48 -24.77 6.93 13.70
CA ASP A 48 -24.95 7.26 15.11
C ASP A 48 -25.79 6.16 15.81
N THR A 49 -25.48 5.88 17.08
CA THR A 49 -26.29 4.98 17.91
C THR A 49 -27.46 5.76 18.47
N ASP A 50 -28.69 5.34 18.20
CA ASP A 50 -29.88 5.98 18.76
C ASP A 50 -29.87 5.87 20.29
N THR A 51 -29.92 7.02 20.96
CA THR A 51 -30.05 7.13 22.41
C THR A 51 -31.23 8.03 22.76
N ALA A 52 -31.76 7.91 23.98
CA ALA A 52 -32.90 8.70 24.45
C ALA A 52 -32.66 10.23 24.40
N PHE A 53 -31.41 10.69 24.20
CA PHE A 53 -31.01 12.10 24.24
C PHE A 53 -30.41 12.60 22.91
N GLY A 54 -30.76 12.00 21.77
CA GLY A 54 -30.45 12.57 20.44
C GLY A 54 -29.27 11.93 19.70
N GLY A 55 -28.92 10.69 20.03
CA GLY A 55 -27.93 9.90 19.29
C GLY A 55 -26.49 10.06 19.80
N GLU A 56 -25.75 8.97 19.82
CA GLU A 56 -24.33 8.88 20.20
C GLU A 56 -23.49 8.66 18.93
N LYS A 57 -22.55 9.58 18.64
CA LYS A 57 -21.70 9.48 17.46
C LYS A 57 -20.68 8.36 17.61
N ASN A 58 -20.68 7.45 16.65
CA ASN A 58 -19.70 6.38 16.60
C ASN A 58 -18.42 6.86 15.89
N PRO A 59 -17.24 6.63 16.47
CA PRO A 59 -15.98 6.99 15.82
C PRO A 59 -15.73 6.14 14.57
N PRO A 60 -15.00 6.63 13.56
CA PRO A 60 -14.75 5.87 12.34
C PRO A 60 -13.84 4.66 12.58
N ILE A 61 -13.97 3.62 11.76
CA ILE A 61 -13.11 2.43 11.82
C ILE A 61 -12.08 2.48 10.69
N PHE A 62 -10.80 2.33 11.05
CA PHE A 62 -9.72 2.20 10.08
C PHE A 62 -9.44 0.73 9.76
N VAL A 63 -9.36 0.40 8.48
CA VAL A 63 -9.05 -0.95 8.00
C VAL A 63 -7.96 -0.93 6.94
N TYR A 64 -7.30 -2.08 6.81
CA TYR A 64 -6.33 -2.34 5.76
C TYR A 64 -6.98 -2.15 4.38
N ASP A 65 -6.24 -1.52 3.45
CA ASP A 65 -6.74 -1.28 2.10
C ASP A 65 -5.70 -1.65 1.04
N CYS A 66 -6.04 -2.68 0.25
CA CYS A 66 -5.23 -3.19 -0.85
C CYS A 66 -5.74 -2.76 -2.23
N SER A 67 -6.78 -1.93 -2.32
CA SER A 67 -7.34 -1.51 -3.61
C SER A 67 -6.42 -0.57 -4.41
N GLY A 68 -5.34 -0.07 -3.79
CA GLY A 68 -4.43 0.89 -4.42
C GLY A 68 -5.13 2.21 -4.79
N PRO A 69 -4.63 2.95 -5.80
CA PRO A 69 -5.23 4.22 -6.23
C PRO A 69 -6.64 4.09 -6.82
N TYR A 70 -7.11 2.86 -7.13
CA TYR A 70 -8.39 2.67 -7.81
C TYR A 70 -9.59 3.11 -6.99
N SER A 71 -9.54 3.04 -5.65
CA SER A 71 -10.61 3.57 -4.79
C SER A 71 -10.32 4.97 -4.25
N ASP A 72 -9.30 5.66 -4.78
CA ASP A 72 -8.99 7.04 -4.42
C ASP A 72 -9.66 7.98 -5.44
N PRO A 73 -10.68 8.77 -5.03
CA PRO A 73 -11.39 9.66 -5.94
C PRO A 73 -10.52 10.79 -6.49
N GLN A 74 -9.34 11.04 -5.90
CA GLN A 74 -8.39 12.03 -6.37
C GLN A 74 -7.37 11.44 -7.37
N ALA A 75 -7.34 10.13 -7.56
CA ALA A 75 -6.43 9.48 -8.49
C ALA A 75 -6.99 9.51 -9.91
N ASN A 76 -6.18 9.96 -10.87
CA ASN A 76 -6.49 9.82 -12.29
C ASN A 76 -5.95 8.47 -12.80
N ILE A 77 -6.85 7.51 -13.03
CA ILE A 77 -6.48 6.15 -13.45
C ILE A 77 -6.50 6.07 -14.98
N ASP A 78 -5.31 6.11 -15.58
CA ASP A 78 -5.12 5.72 -16.98
C ASP A 78 -4.30 4.42 -17.03
N ILE A 79 -4.98 3.30 -17.30
CA ILE A 79 -4.33 1.98 -17.38
C ILE A 79 -3.30 1.90 -18.52
N ARG A 80 -3.35 2.82 -19.49
CA ARG A 80 -2.40 2.92 -20.59
C ARG A 80 -1.09 3.58 -20.18
N GLN A 81 -1.11 4.34 -19.09
CA GLN A 81 0.05 4.98 -18.46
C GLN A 81 0.64 4.14 -17.33
N GLY A 82 -0.18 3.24 -16.76
CA GLY A 82 0.15 2.48 -15.57
C GLY A 82 0.15 3.33 -14.30
N LEU A 83 0.28 2.68 -13.15
CA LEU A 83 0.24 3.37 -11.86
C LEU A 83 1.50 4.23 -11.62
N PRO A 84 1.41 5.32 -10.83
CA PRO A 84 2.56 6.09 -10.38
C PRO A 84 3.62 5.21 -9.72
N ALA A 85 4.89 5.43 -10.06
CA ALA A 85 6.02 4.65 -9.53
C ALA A 85 6.47 5.18 -8.16
N LEU A 86 5.61 5.05 -7.13
CA LEU A 86 5.83 5.63 -5.79
C LEU A 86 7.19 5.29 -5.17
N ARG A 87 7.68 4.06 -5.42
CA ARG A 87 8.95 3.55 -4.87
C ARG A 87 10.18 3.94 -5.68
N ALA A 88 10.04 4.56 -6.86
CA ALA A 88 11.15 4.81 -7.76
C ALA A 88 12.23 5.68 -7.10
N LYS A 89 11.81 6.73 -6.37
CA LYS A 89 12.73 7.61 -5.65
C LYS A 89 13.48 6.87 -4.54
N TRP A 90 12.77 6.06 -3.74
CA TRP A 90 13.36 5.28 -2.64
C TRP A 90 14.41 4.29 -3.15
N ILE A 91 14.16 3.67 -4.30
CA ILE A 91 15.10 2.74 -4.94
C ILE A 91 16.31 3.51 -5.48
N ALA A 92 16.11 4.64 -6.16
CA ALA A 92 17.19 5.43 -6.75
C ALA A 92 18.14 6.01 -5.69
N GLU A 93 17.59 6.52 -4.58
CA GLU A 93 18.35 7.14 -3.48
C GLU A 93 19.37 6.19 -2.83
N ARG A 94 19.16 4.86 -2.90
CA ARG A 94 20.10 3.87 -2.35
C ARG A 94 21.40 3.74 -3.15
N GLY A 95 21.40 4.15 -4.41
CA GLY A 95 22.60 4.16 -5.26
C GLY A 95 23.18 2.79 -5.62
N ASP A 96 22.46 1.69 -5.35
CA ASP A 96 22.91 0.31 -5.53
C ASP A 96 22.25 -0.42 -6.70
N SER A 97 21.38 0.27 -7.44
CA SER A 97 20.78 -0.20 -8.69
C SER A 97 21.16 0.67 -9.89
N GLU A 98 21.06 0.10 -11.08
CA GLU A 98 21.31 0.76 -12.36
C GLU A 98 20.28 0.31 -13.41
N PRO A 99 19.86 1.20 -14.33
CA PRO A 99 18.97 0.84 -15.41
C PRO A 99 19.68 -0.03 -16.45
N LEU A 100 18.99 -1.05 -16.94
CA LEU A 100 19.42 -1.79 -18.10
C LEU A 100 19.25 -0.94 -19.36
N PRO A 101 20.12 -1.09 -20.37
CA PRO A 101 19.98 -0.39 -21.65
C PRO A 101 18.73 -0.82 -22.43
N GLY A 102 18.19 -2.01 -22.12
CA GLY A 102 16.97 -2.56 -22.71
C GLY A 102 16.60 -3.90 -22.09
N LEU A 103 15.70 -4.63 -22.74
CA LEU A 103 15.27 -5.96 -22.30
C LEU A 103 16.43 -6.96 -22.44
N SER A 104 16.73 -7.66 -21.34
CA SER A 104 17.83 -8.62 -21.27
C SER A 104 17.44 -10.05 -21.65
N SER A 105 16.15 -10.42 -21.61
CA SER A 105 15.68 -11.76 -21.99
C SER A 105 15.43 -11.87 -23.50
N ASP A 106 15.72 -13.05 -24.06
CA ASP A 106 15.40 -13.35 -25.47
C ASP A 106 13.91 -13.18 -25.75
N PHE A 107 13.06 -13.71 -24.89
CA PHE A 107 11.61 -13.56 -25.00
C PHE A 107 11.19 -12.08 -25.04
N GLY A 108 11.73 -11.23 -24.15
CA GLY A 108 11.42 -9.81 -24.11
C GLY A 108 11.85 -9.09 -25.40
N ARG A 109 13.04 -9.39 -25.91
CA ARG A 109 13.54 -8.81 -27.18
C ARG A 109 12.69 -9.23 -28.38
N VAL A 110 12.36 -10.52 -28.49
CA VAL A 110 11.53 -11.04 -29.59
C VAL A 110 10.15 -10.37 -29.56
N ARG A 111 9.50 -10.26 -28.40
CA ARG A 111 8.18 -9.61 -28.27
C ARG A 111 8.22 -8.10 -28.50
N ALA A 112 9.32 -7.44 -28.16
CA ALA A 112 9.50 -6.02 -28.44
C ALA A 112 9.70 -5.72 -29.94
N ALA A 113 10.28 -6.65 -30.70
CA ALA A 113 10.50 -6.50 -32.15
C ALA A 113 9.30 -6.97 -33.00
N ASP A 114 8.35 -7.69 -32.41
CA ASP A 114 7.18 -8.23 -33.11
C ASP A 114 6.14 -7.13 -33.39
N ALA A 115 6.04 -6.69 -34.66
CA ALA A 115 5.11 -5.65 -35.09
C ALA A 115 3.63 -6.02 -34.90
N ALA A 116 3.29 -7.32 -34.84
CA ALA A 116 1.92 -7.75 -34.62
C ALA A 116 1.41 -7.43 -33.20
N LEU A 117 2.31 -7.06 -32.28
CA LEU A 117 1.98 -6.72 -30.90
C LEU A 117 1.89 -5.21 -30.66
N ASP A 118 2.13 -4.37 -31.67
CA ASP A 118 2.16 -2.90 -31.55
C ASP A 118 0.86 -2.37 -30.92
N GLU A 119 -0.30 -2.87 -31.38
CA GLU A 119 -1.63 -2.49 -30.88
C GLU A 119 -1.90 -2.91 -29.42
N LEU A 120 -1.10 -3.84 -28.88
CA LEU A 120 -1.20 -4.33 -27.49
C LEU A 120 -0.25 -3.58 -26.54
N ARG A 121 0.70 -2.79 -27.06
CA ARG A 121 1.68 -2.10 -26.21
C ARG A 121 1.07 -0.89 -25.55
N PHE A 122 1.26 -0.78 -24.24
CA PHE A 122 0.84 0.39 -23.48
C PHE A 122 1.78 1.57 -23.76
N PRO A 123 1.28 2.69 -24.33
CA PRO A 123 2.11 3.78 -24.81
C PRO A 123 2.84 4.52 -23.67
N GLY A 124 2.24 4.57 -22.48
CA GLY A 124 2.77 5.33 -21.34
C GLY A 124 3.72 4.56 -20.43
N LEU A 125 3.82 3.24 -20.59
CA LEU A 125 4.59 2.38 -19.68
C LEU A 125 5.99 2.06 -20.21
N GLN A 126 6.81 3.10 -20.41
CA GLN A 126 8.20 2.94 -20.86
C GLN A 126 9.21 3.00 -19.70
N ARG A 127 9.14 2.02 -18.78
CA ARG A 127 10.08 1.92 -17.66
C ARG A 127 11.23 1.00 -18.01
N ARG A 128 12.47 1.48 -17.83
CA ARG A 128 13.65 0.64 -17.98
C ARG A 128 13.75 -0.32 -16.80
N PRO A 129 13.94 -1.62 -17.03
CA PRO A 129 14.24 -2.55 -15.95
C PRO A 129 15.50 -2.11 -15.20
N LEU A 130 15.50 -2.29 -13.89
CA LEU A 130 16.68 -2.05 -13.04
C LEU A 130 17.35 -3.38 -12.70
N ARG A 131 18.66 -3.36 -12.52
CA ARG A 131 19.42 -4.43 -11.88
C ARG A 131 20.27 -3.87 -10.72
N ALA A 132 20.70 -4.75 -9.83
CA ALA A 132 21.75 -4.41 -8.88
C ALA A 132 23.04 -4.05 -9.63
N ARG A 133 23.78 -3.07 -9.12
CA ARG A 133 25.15 -2.80 -9.58
C ARG A 133 26.04 -4.00 -9.29
N SER A 134 27.15 -4.10 -10.01
CA SER A 134 28.15 -5.15 -9.75
C SER A 134 28.60 -5.12 -8.28
N GLY A 135 28.58 -6.27 -7.62
CA GLY A 135 28.92 -6.41 -6.19
C GLY A 135 27.86 -5.91 -5.20
N ALA A 136 26.73 -5.36 -5.67
CA ALA A 136 25.64 -4.92 -4.81
C ALA A 136 24.55 -6.00 -4.63
N ASN A 137 23.77 -5.87 -3.57
CA ASN A 137 22.57 -6.69 -3.32
C ASN A 137 21.44 -5.75 -2.92
N VAL A 138 20.30 -5.88 -3.60
CA VAL A 138 19.16 -4.96 -3.49
C VAL A 138 17.98 -5.54 -2.71
N SER A 139 18.13 -6.74 -2.13
CA SER A 139 17.07 -7.42 -1.40
C SER A 139 16.81 -6.80 -0.02
N GLN A 140 15.56 -6.84 0.43
CA GLN A 140 15.19 -6.36 1.78
C GLN A 140 15.94 -7.13 2.88
N MET A 141 16.14 -8.44 2.70
CA MET A 141 16.91 -9.27 3.63
C MET A 141 18.38 -8.82 3.75
N HIS A 142 19.01 -8.38 2.66
CA HIS A 142 20.36 -7.83 2.69
C HIS A 142 20.44 -6.55 3.53
N TYR A 143 19.53 -5.59 3.32
CA TYR A 143 19.48 -4.38 4.13
C TYR A 143 19.19 -4.70 5.60
N ALA A 144 18.23 -5.60 5.84
CA ALA A 144 17.82 -5.99 7.19
C ALA A 144 18.98 -6.57 8.01
N ARG A 145 19.74 -7.50 7.43
CA ARG A 145 20.91 -8.11 8.08
C ARG A 145 22.07 -7.14 8.30
N ARG A 146 22.11 -6.02 7.58
CA ARG A 146 23.05 -4.92 7.80
C ARG A 146 22.56 -3.89 8.82
N GLY A 147 21.40 -4.11 9.45
CA GLY A 147 20.83 -3.17 10.41
C GLY A 147 20.17 -1.95 9.76
N ILE A 148 19.87 -1.99 8.46
CA ILE A 148 19.28 -0.87 7.72
C ILE A 148 17.76 -1.03 7.67
N VAL A 149 17.05 -0.03 8.17
CA VAL A 149 15.61 0.14 7.97
C VAL A 149 15.37 0.86 6.65
N THR A 150 14.66 0.24 5.72
CA THR A 150 14.32 0.84 4.42
C THR A 150 12.98 1.58 4.49
N PRO A 151 12.70 2.50 3.55
CA PRO A 151 11.35 3.10 3.43
C PRO A 151 10.25 2.05 3.27
N GLU A 152 10.54 0.92 2.64
CA GLU A 152 9.59 -0.19 2.54
C GLU A 152 9.29 -0.84 3.90
N MET A 153 10.28 -1.00 4.79
CA MET A 153 10.06 -1.54 6.14
C MET A 153 9.23 -0.58 6.99
N GLU A 154 9.47 0.74 6.88
CA GLU A 154 8.64 1.76 7.53
C GLU A 154 7.20 1.75 6.99
N TYR A 155 7.05 1.68 5.65
CA TYR A 155 5.75 1.59 5.01
C TYR A 155 4.92 0.42 5.53
N VAL A 156 5.54 -0.76 5.64
CA VAL A 156 4.89 -1.95 6.21
C VAL A 156 4.54 -1.71 7.68
N ALA A 157 5.45 -1.19 8.49
CA ALA A 157 5.20 -0.95 9.91
C ALA A 157 3.97 -0.04 10.15
N ILE A 158 3.87 1.07 9.42
CA ILE A 158 2.71 1.96 9.48
C ILE A 158 1.44 1.24 9.04
N ARG A 159 1.52 0.42 7.98
CA ARG A 159 0.37 -0.29 7.40
C ARG A 159 -0.18 -1.35 8.35
N GLU A 160 0.69 -2.12 9.01
CA GLU A 160 0.31 -3.16 9.96
C GLU A 160 -0.32 -2.58 11.25
N ASN A 161 0.01 -1.33 11.61
CA ASN A 161 -0.61 -0.66 12.76
C ASN A 161 -2.02 -0.09 12.48
N ASN A 162 -2.47 0.00 11.22
CA ASN A 162 -3.78 0.53 10.83
C ASN A 162 -4.18 1.86 11.53
N ASN A 163 -3.23 2.77 11.74
CA ASN A 163 -3.43 4.06 12.44
C ASN A 163 -4.00 3.95 13.86
N ARG A 164 -3.87 2.77 14.51
CA ARG A 164 -4.51 2.47 15.79
C ARG A 164 -4.11 3.44 16.90
N ARG A 165 -2.83 3.80 17.03
CA ARG A 165 -2.35 4.71 18.08
C ARG A 165 -3.02 6.08 17.98
N ALA A 166 -2.90 6.73 16.83
CA ALA A 166 -3.48 8.05 16.60
C ALA A 166 -5.01 8.05 16.78
N TYR A 167 -5.67 6.95 16.39
CA TYR A 167 -7.11 6.78 16.62
C TYR A 167 -7.45 6.76 18.12
N VAL A 168 -6.71 6.00 18.93
CA VAL A 168 -6.90 5.95 20.38
C VAL A 168 -6.62 7.30 21.03
N ASP A 169 -5.54 7.97 20.63
CA ASP A 169 -5.18 9.29 21.17
C ASP A 169 -6.27 10.34 20.88
N GLN A 170 -6.85 10.31 19.66
CA GLN A 170 -7.96 11.19 19.28
C GLN A 170 -9.23 10.90 20.10
N LEU A 171 -9.54 9.62 20.33
CA LEU A 171 -10.66 9.24 21.18
C LEU A 171 -10.46 9.78 22.61
N GLN A 172 -9.32 9.53 23.22
CA GLN A 172 -9.02 10.00 24.59
C GLN A 172 -9.07 11.54 24.68
N ALA A 173 -8.57 12.24 23.66
CA ALA A 173 -8.63 13.70 23.61
C ALA A 173 -10.04 14.27 23.43
N SER A 174 -11.05 13.46 23.07
CA SER A 174 -12.43 13.91 22.85
C SER A 174 -13.29 14.00 24.12
N GLY A 175 -12.69 13.81 25.30
CA GLY A 175 -13.34 13.94 26.60
C GLY A 175 -13.85 12.60 27.17
N PRO A 176 -14.65 12.62 28.25
CA PRO A 176 -14.98 11.42 29.03
C PRO A 176 -15.65 10.29 28.23
N GLN A 177 -16.46 10.65 27.23
CA GLN A 177 -17.11 9.69 26.35
C GLN A 177 -16.10 9.01 25.41
N GLY A 178 -15.13 9.76 24.90
CA GLY A 178 -14.06 9.25 24.07
C GLY A 178 -13.08 8.35 24.82
N GLU A 179 -12.76 8.69 26.07
CA GLU A 179 -11.99 7.81 26.96
C GLU A 179 -12.68 6.46 27.16
N ARG A 180 -14.00 6.47 27.40
CA ARG A 180 -14.81 5.26 27.49
C ARG A 180 -14.77 4.44 26.19
N PHE A 181 -14.88 5.10 25.03
CA PHE A 181 -14.77 4.41 23.74
C PHE A 181 -13.39 3.80 23.52
N ALA A 182 -12.31 4.52 23.86
CA ALA A 182 -10.96 4.02 23.74
C ALA A 182 -10.77 2.74 24.57
N GLU A 183 -11.29 2.70 25.80
CA GLU A 183 -11.23 1.52 26.67
C GLU A 183 -11.99 0.33 26.05
N ILE A 184 -13.23 0.54 25.60
CA ILE A 184 -14.07 -0.52 25.03
C ILE A 184 -13.48 -1.05 23.72
N LEU A 185 -13.06 -0.17 22.81
CA LEU A 185 -12.56 -0.54 21.49
C LEU A 185 -11.17 -1.16 21.52
N CYS A 186 -10.36 -0.85 22.55
CA CYS A 186 -9.05 -1.46 22.73
C CYS A 186 -9.09 -2.77 23.51
N ARG A 187 -10.26 -3.19 24.01
CA ARG A 187 -10.40 -4.45 24.72
C ARG A 187 -10.20 -5.61 23.75
N GLN A 188 -9.05 -6.26 23.84
CA GLN A 188 -8.71 -7.42 23.04
C GLN A 188 -8.62 -8.67 23.92
N HIS A 189 -9.21 -9.78 23.49
CA HIS A 189 -9.01 -11.06 24.14
C HIS A 189 -7.55 -11.49 23.96
N PRO A 190 -6.83 -11.93 25.01
CA PRO A 190 -5.39 -12.25 24.92
C PRO A 190 -5.08 -13.34 23.89
N GLY A 191 -6.02 -14.27 23.68
CA GLY A 191 -5.87 -15.37 22.73
C GLY A 191 -4.73 -16.32 23.13
N ASN A 192 -4.28 -17.15 22.19
CA ASN A 192 -3.08 -17.96 22.33
C ASN A 192 -2.28 -17.87 21.03
N SER A 193 -1.08 -17.28 21.11
CA SER A 193 -0.22 -17.05 19.95
C SER A 193 0.63 -18.27 19.56
N PHE A 194 0.57 -19.37 20.34
CA PHE A 194 1.39 -20.56 20.16
C PHE A 194 2.90 -20.27 20.02
N GLY A 195 3.38 -19.25 20.74
CA GLY A 195 4.78 -18.83 20.73
C GLY A 195 5.15 -17.78 19.68
N ALA A 196 4.18 -17.24 18.93
CA ALA A 196 4.44 -16.13 18.02
C ALA A 196 4.79 -14.85 18.80
N SER A 197 5.78 -14.10 18.29
CA SER A 197 6.27 -12.84 18.87
C SER A 197 5.57 -11.64 18.23
N ILE A 198 4.29 -11.44 18.53
CA ILE A 198 3.50 -10.32 17.99
C ILE A 198 3.57 -9.15 18.99
N PRO A 199 4.19 -8.00 18.63
CA PRO A 199 4.22 -6.84 19.51
C PRO A 199 2.87 -6.11 19.50
N GLU A 200 2.64 -5.26 20.50
CA GLU A 200 1.45 -4.38 20.54
C GLU A 200 1.47 -3.30 19.44
N GLU A 201 2.68 -2.89 19.03
CA GLU A 201 2.91 -1.89 18.00
C GLU A 201 4.05 -2.35 17.08
N ILE A 202 3.79 -2.33 15.78
CA ILE A 202 4.73 -2.75 14.76
C ILE A 202 5.65 -1.57 14.44
N THR A 203 6.92 -1.68 14.80
CA THR A 203 7.92 -0.65 14.48
C THR A 203 8.69 -1.02 13.20
N PRO A 204 9.27 -0.03 12.50
CA PRO A 204 10.15 -0.32 11.35
C PRO A 204 11.32 -1.24 11.73
N GLU A 205 11.82 -1.13 12.97
CA GLU A 205 12.88 -1.97 13.51
C GLU A 205 12.40 -3.40 13.77
N PHE A 206 11.17 -3.59 14.26
CA PHE A 206 10.57 -4.92 14.37
C PHE A 206 10.50 -5.59 12.99
N VAL A 207 9.96 -4.89 11.98
CA VAL A 207 9.88 -5.40 10.59
C VAL A 207 11.27 -5.78 10.07
N ARG A 208 12.26 -4.91 10.23
CA ARG A 208 13.66 -5.21 9.88
C ARG A 208 14.16 -6.48 10.57
N SER A 209 13.91 -6.63 11.86
CA SER A 209 14.38 -7.79 12.63
C SER A 209 13.76 -9.11 12.15
N GLU A 210 12.48 -9.11 11.77
CA GLU A 210 11.78 -10.29 11.24
C GLU A 210 12.29 -10.68 9.86
N VAL A 211 12.48 -9.70 8.98
CA VAL A 211 13.05 -9.89 7.64
C VAL A 211 14.50 -10.40 7.73
N ALA A 212 15.31 -9.89 8.68
CA ALA A 212 16.69 -10.35 8.87
C ALA A 212 16.77 -11.84 9.27
N ARG A 213 15.80 -12.29 10.08
CA ARG A 213 15.63 -13.68 10.53
C ARG A 213 14.93 -14.58 9.50
N GLY A 214 14.37 -14.00 8.43
CA GLY A 214 13.63 -14.73 7.41
C GLY A 214 12.27 -15.26 7.89
N ARG A 215 11.63 -14.57 8.84
CA ARG A 215 10.28 -14.92 9.33
C ARG A 215 9.15 -14.12 8.68
N ALA A 216 9.50 -13.16 7.82
CA ALA A 216 8.59 -12.29 7.07
C ALA A 216 9.22 -11.90 5.74
#